data_AF-A0AAV0WIG0-F1
#
_entry.id   AF-A0AAV0WIG0-F1
#
_cell.length_a   1.000
_cell.length_b   1.000
_cell.length_c   1.000
_cell.angle_alpha   90.00
_cell.angle_beta   90.00
_cell.angle_gamma   90.00
#
_symmetry.space_group_name_H-M   'P 1'
#
loop_
_entity.id
_entity.type
_entity.pdbx_description
1 polymer ?
#
loop_
_entity_poly.entity_id
_entity_poly.type
_entity_poly.pdbx_seq_one_letter_code
_entity_poly.pdbx_strand_id
1 'polypeptide(L)'
;MVMDDTMSEHMRRYYTLRQRIITRDNHFFVNNKGQRVVKLYDDVNRIYGSQLSAGVFKSKLSACVFRRMIETKSRGHRPEVGKAVAACLQHGESTALKFYRLPDASEAIRRQDRINMVDKTAAFEQEVMANFDEIFGNELYVNMTESLIQEKLQGSDEITSNSGAEITASFVKTLKTRYDILVEEWRIDILYELAIQEYDHTNISKHAIIQISKDNRIHYFIHGDKDRIVKAVINRVNKR
;
A
#
# COMPACT_ATOMS: atom_id res chain seq x y z
N MET A 1 -27.28 -9.14 21.96
CA MET A 1 -26.62 -10.45 22.06
C MET A 1 -27.73 -11.48 21.95
N VAL A 2 -27.87 -12.14 20.80
CA VAL A 2 -28.82 -13.26 20.68
C VAL A 2 -28.12 -14.44 21.36
N MET A 3 -28.64 -14.86 22.51
CA MET A 3 -28.19 -16.11 23.12
C MET A 3 -28.70 -17.25 22.23
N ASP A 4 -27.83 -18.17 21.83
CA ASP A 4 -28.29 -19.38 21.16
C ASP A 4 -29.20 -20.20 22.10
N ASP A 5 -29.98 -21.12 21.54
CA ASP A 5 -30.99 -21.87 22.30
C ASP A 5 -30.38 -22.66 23.46
N THR A 6 -29.18 -23.20 23.26
CA THR A 6 -28.42 -23.97 24.26
C THR A 6 -27.99 -23.08 25.44
N MET A 7 -27.42 -21.91 25.16
CA MET A 7 -27.02 -20.93 26.17
C MET A 7 -28.24 -20.42 26.94
N SER A 8 -29.34 -20.17 26.23
CA SER A 8 -30.60 -19.74 26.82
C SER A 8 -31.15 -20.79 27.80
N GLU A 9 -31.09 -22.07 27.44
CA GLU A 9 -31.48 -23.18 28.31
C GLU A 9 -30.59 -23.26 29.56
N HIS A 10 -29.27 -23.19 29.40
CA HIS A 10 -28.33 -23.21 30.53
C HIS A 10 -28.53 -22.04 31.49
N MET A 11 -28.77 -20.83 30.96
CA MET A 11 -29.04 -19.64 31.76
C MET A 11 -30.36 -19.73 32.52
N ARG A 12 -31.43 -20.25 31.89
CA ARG A 12 -32.70 -20.52 32.58
C ARG A 12 -32.53 -21.54 33.69
N ARG A 13 -31.86 -22.65 33.41
CA ARG A 13 -31.59 -23.70 34.40
C ARG A 13 -30.80 -23.16 35.58
N TYR A 14 -29.75 -22.37 35.32
CA TYR A 14 -28.96 -21.73 36.37
C TYR A 14 -29.81 -20.77 37.21
N TYR A 15 -30.60 -19.90 36.57
CA TYR A 15 -31.42 -18.91 37.27
C TYR A 15 -32.46 -19.56 38.19
N THR A 16 -33.14 -20.63 37.74
CA THR A 16 -34.07 -21.40 38.57
C THR A 16 -33.39 -22.01 39.81
N LEU A 17 -32.15 -22.48 39.68
CA LEU A 17 -31.37 -22.97 40.81
C LEU A 17 -30.96 -21.82 41.74
N ARG A 18 -30.54 -20.69 41.19
CA ARG A 18 -30.15 -19.50 41.94
C ARG A 18 -31.29 -18.97 42.81
N GLN A 19 -32.52 -18.96 42.31
CA GLN A 19 -33.70 -18.52 43.07
C GLN A 19 -33.94 -19.32 44.35
N ARG A 20 -33.41 -20.55 44.45
CA ARG A 20 -33.53 -21.40 45.64
C ARG A 20 -32.46 -21.12 46.70
N ILE A 21 -31.45 -20.29 46.39
CA ILE A 21 -30.32 -19.99 47.26
C ILE A 21 -30.57 -18.64 47.94
N ILE A 22 -30.54 -18.61 49.27
CA ILE A 22 -30.57 -17.36 50.03
C ILE A 22 -29.20 -16.68 49.89
N THR A 23 -29.18 -15.50 49.28
CA THR A 23 -27.96 -14.70 49.09
C THR A 23 -28.22 -13.22 49.31
N ARG A 24 -27.24 -12.52 49.89
CA ARG A 24 -27.19 -11.04 49.97
C ARG A 24 -26.30 -10.42 48.89
N ASP A 25 -25.77 -11.26 48.00
CA ASP A 25 -24.81 -10.87 46.98
C ASP A 25 -25.55 -10.43 45.70
N ASN A 26 -25.18 -9.25 45.20
CA ASN A 26 -25.82 -8.65 44.01
C ASN A 26 -25.27 -9.24 42.69
N HIS A 27 -24.27 -10.11 42.74
CA HIS A 27 -23.73 -10.75 41.55
C HIS A 27 -24.69 -11.82 40.98
N PHE A 28 -24.75 -11.89 39.65
CA PHE A 28 -25.58 -12.89 38.97
C PHE A 28 -25.10 -14.31 39.24
N PHE A 29 -23.80 -14.57 39.15
CA PHE A 29 -23.21 -15.89 39.41
C PHE A 29 -22.76 -16.04 40.88
N VAL A 30 -23.54 -16.81 41.65
CA VAL A 30 -23.27 -17.23 43.03
C VAL A 30 -23.11 -18.75 43.13
N ASN A 31 -22.33 -19.20 44.11
CA ASN A 31 -22.18 -20.61 44.47
C ASN A 31 -23.34 -21.11 45.35
N ASN A 32 -23.35 -22.40 45.68
CA ASN A 32 -24.39 -23.02 46.51
C ASN A 32 -24.43 -22.48 47.96
N LYS A 33 -23.43 -21.70 48.39
CA LYS A 33 -23.40 -21.01 49.69
C LYS A 33 -23.91 -19.57 49.61
N GLY A 34 -24.42 -19.14 48.45
CA GLY A 34 -24.89 -17.78 48.21
C GLY A 34 -23.77 -16.74 48.11
N GLN A 35 -22.53 -17.15 47.87
CA GLN A 35 -21.38 -16.25 47.72
C GLN A 35 -21.03 -16.09 46.24
N ARG A 36 -20.54 -14.92 45.83
CA ARG A 36 -19.99 -14.70 44.48
C ARG A 36 -19.01 -15.79 44.06
N VAL A 37 -19.14 -16.26 42.83
CA VAL A 37 -18.14 -17.13 42.20
C VAL A 37 -16.89 -16.30 41.85
N VAL A 38 -15.74 -16.65 42.43
CA VAL A 38 -14.47 -15.93 42.24
C VAL A 38 -13.43 -16.75 41.45
N LYS A 39 -13.41 -18.07 41.62
CA LYS A 39 -12.38 -18.98 41.07
C LYS A 39 -12.97 -20.07 40.18
N LEU A 40 -13.83 -19.67 39.24
CA LEU A 40 -14.56 -20.59 38.36
C LEU A 40 -13.64 -21.62 37.68
N TYR A 41 -12.50 -21.17 37.13
CA TYR A 41 -11.57 -22.06 36.45
C TYR A 41 -10.89 -23.07 37.40
N ASP A 42 -10.61 -22.69 38.65
CA ASP A 42 -10.06 -23.60 39.66
C ASP A 42 -11.11 -24.64 40.07
N ASP A 43 -12.38 -24.23 40.19
CA ASP A 43 -13.49 -25.14 40.48
C ASP A 43 -13.73 -26.14 39.34
N VAL A 44 -13.70 -25.66 38.09
CA VAL A 44 -13.80 -26.53 36.90
C VAL A 44 -12.64 -27.51 36.85
N ASN A 45 -11.40 -27.06 37.07
CA ASN A 45 -10.24 -27.94 37.14
C ASN A 45 -10.30 -28.93 38.31
N ARG A 46 -10.90 -28.56 39.44
CA ARG A 46 -11.05 -29.45 40.59
C ARG A 46 -12.07 -30.56 40.31
N ILE A 47 -13.17 -30.23 39.64
CA ILE A 47 -14.26 -31.18 39.37
C ILE A 47 -13.94 -32.05 38.15
N TYR A 48 -13.37 -31.46 37.10
CA TYR A 48 -13.20 -32.10 35.78
C TYR A 48 -11.73 -32.22 35.35
N GLY A 49 -10.77 -31.80 36.17
CA GLY A 49 -9.36 -31.74 35.77
C GLY A 49 -8.76 -33.07 35.33
N SER A 50 -9.17 -34.19 35.95
CA SER A 50 -8.74 -35.54 35.55
C SER A 50 -9.25 -35.93 34.15
N GLN A 51 -10.46 -35.51 33.79
CA GLN A 51 -11.06 -35.75 32.47
C GLN A 51 -10.50 -34.81 31.40
N LEU A 52 -10.23 -33.55 31.76
CA LEU A 52 -9.60 -32.56 30.88
C LEU A 52 -8.13 -32.91 30.57
N SER A 53 -7.43 -33.59 31.49
CA SER A 53 -6.05 -34.03 31.33
C SER A 53 -5.84 -35.34 30.57
N ALA A 54 -6.93 -36.04 30.20
CA ALA A 54 -6.87 -37.34 29.52
C ALA A 54 -6.65 -37.24 27.98
N GLY A 55 -6.64 -36.03 27.42
CA GLY A 55 -6.33 -35.76 26.01
C GLY A 55 -4.99 -35.03 25.80
N VAL A 56 -4.66 -34.77 24.53
CA VAL A 56 -3.39 -34.17 24.03
C VAL A 56 -2.99 -32.84 24.70
N PHE A 57 -3.93 -32.16 25.37
CA PHE A 57 -3.67 -30.92 26.10
C PHE A 57 -3.62 -31.16 27.62
N LYS A 58 -2.41 -31.43 28.14
CA LYS A 58 -2.10 -31.53 29.58
C LYS A 58 -2.18 -30.18 30.35
N SER A 59 -2.99 -29.21 29.92
CA SER A 59 -3.04 -27.88 30.54
C SER A 59 -4.29 -27.69 31.39
N LYS A 60 -4.12 -27.30 32.66
CA LYS A 60 -5.22 -26.82 33.51
C LYS A 60 -5.90 -25.63 32.85
N LEU A 61 -7.23 -25.61 32.85
CA LEU A 61 -8.01 -24.49 32.34
C LEU A 61 -7.71 -23.25 33.18
N SER A 62 -7.37 -22.13 32.55
CA SER A 62 -7.19 -20.86 33.24
C SER A 62 -7.87 -19.76 32.44
N ALA A 63 -8.06 -18.60 33.05
CA ALA A 63 -8.56 -17.42 32.34
C ALA A 63 -7.72 -17.10 31.09
N CYS A 64 -6.39 -17.29 31.18
CA CYS A 64 -5.46 -17.09 30.07
C CYS A 64 -5.66 -18.14 28.95
N VAL A 65 -5.80 -19.41 29.32
CA VAL A 65 -6.05 -20.50 28.34
C VAL A 65 -7.41 -20.32 27.66
N PHE A 66 -8.45 -19.99 28.42
CA PHE A 66 -9.77 -19.70 27.85
C PHE A 66 -9.74 -18.52 26.89
N ARG A 67 -9.04 -17.43 27.27
CA ARG A 67 -8.81 -16.29 26.38
C ARG A 67 -8.15 -16.72 25.08
N ARG A 68 -7.05 -17.50 25.15
CA ARG A 68 -6.34 -18.03 23.98
C ARG A 68 -7.19 -18.97 23.12
N MET A 69 -8.12 -19.73 23.71
CA MET A 69 -9.09 -20.54 22.96
C MET A 69 -10.08 -19.67 22.17
N ILE A 70 -10.61 -18.61 22.78
CA ILE A 70 -11.49 -17.63 22.09
C ILE A 70 -10.71 -16.93 20.98
N GLU A 71 -9.48 -16.48 21.24
CA GLU A 71 -8.60 -15.89 20.25
C GLU A 71 -8.38 -16.85 19.06
N THR A 72 -8.04 -18.11 19.32
CA THR A 72 -7.77 -19.10 18.26
C THR A 72 -9.01 -19.44 17.45
N LYS A 73 -10.15 -19.69 18.10
CA LYS A 73 -11.43 -19.95 17.40
C LYS A 73 -11.89 -18.74 16.60
N SER A 74 -11.63 -17.52 17.08
CA SER A 74 -12.00 -16.27 16.39
C SER A 74 -11.32 -16.05 15.03
N ARG A 75 -10.15 -16.69 14.81
CA ARG A 75 -9.35 -16.53 13.58
C ARG A 75 -10.06 -17.06 12.34
N GLY A 76 -10.90 -18.09 12.47
CA GLY A 76 -11.64 -18.68 11.34
C GLY A 76 -12.99 -18.03 11.06
N HIS A 77 -13.40 -17.03 11.84
CA HIS A 77 -14.70 -16.38 11.70
C HIS A 77 -14.62 -15.11 10.85
N ARG A 78 -15.67 -14.86 10.05
CA ARG A 78 -15.77 -13.70 9.15
C ARG A 78 -15.72 -12.34 9.88
N PRO A 79 -15.40 -11.23 9.18
CA PRO A 79 -15.23 -9.90 9.77
C PRO A 79 -16.36 -9.46 10.71
N GLU A 80 -17.61 -9.83 10.43
CA GLU A 80 -18.81 -9.41 11.16
C GLU A 80 -18.85 -9.91 12.62
N VAL A 81 -18.08 -10.98 12.94
CA VAL A 81 -17.97 -11.53 14.30
C VAL A 81 -16.97 -10.72 15.17
N GLY A 82 -16.26 -9.75 14.59
CA GLY A 82 -15.19 -8.98 15.24
C GLY A 82 -15.65 -8.25 16.51
N LYS A 83 -16.82 -7.62 16.46
CA LYS A 83 -17.45 -6.95 17.60
C LYS A 83 -17.78 -7.90 18.76
N ALA A 84 -18.24 -9.12 18.45
CA ALA A 84 -18.54 -10.13 19.46
C ALA A 84 -17.25 -10.67 20.11
N VAL A 85 -16.20 -10.88 19.32
CA VAL A 85 -14.87 -11.30 19.81
C VAL A 85 -14.26 -10.23 20.70
N ALA A 86 -14.34 -8.96 20.31
CA ALA A 86 -13.88 -7.83 21.11
C ALA A 86 -14.60 -7.76 22.47
N ALA A 87 -15.93 -7.94 22.47
CA ALA A 87 -16.73 -7.99 23.68
C ALA A 87 -16.36 -9.17 24.59
N CYS A 88 -16.18 -10.37 24.03
CA CYS A 88 -15.77 -11.56 24.78
C CYS A 88 -14.36 -11.42 25.40
N LEU A 89 -13.46 -10.73 24.72
CA LEU A 89 -12.09 -10.48 25.19
C LEU A 89 -11.96 -9.23 26.07
N GLN A 90 -13.05 -8.47 26.25
CA GLN A 90 -13.10 -7.21 27.00
C GLN A 90 -12.11 -6.15 26.47
N HIS A 91 -11.98 -6.07 25.15
CA HIS A 91 -11.13 -5.10 24.47
C HIS A 91 -11.94 -4.25 23.49
N GLY A 92 -11.37 -3.12 23.09
CA GLY A 92 -11.90 -2.36 21.96
C GLY A 92 -11.78 -3.16 20.66
N GLU A 93 -12.67 -2.92 19.70
CA GLU A 93 -12.68 -3.62 18.41
C GLU A 93 -11.37 -3.43 17.62
N SER A 94 -10.76 -2.25 17.72
CA SER A 94 -9.44 -1.95 17.15
C SER A 94 -8.32 -2.80 17.77
N THR A 95 -8.34 -3.01 19.09
CA THR A 95 -7.40 -3.87 19.81
C THR A 95 -7.65 -5.35 19.47
N ALA A 96 -8.92 -5.77 19.38
CA ALA A 96 -9.33 -7.09 18.94
C ALA A 96 -8.79 -7.42 17.53
N LEU A 97 -8.96 -6.49 16.61
CA LEU A 97 -8.50 -6.60 15.22
C LEU A 97 -6.98 -6.66 15.12
N LYS A 98 -6.27 -5.75 15.82
CA LYS A 98 -4.82 -5.61 15.72
C LYS A 98 -4.05 -6.81 16.28
N PHE A 99 -4.50 -7.38 17.40
CA PHE A 99 -3.72 -8.36 18.15
C PHE A 99 -4.25 -9.79 18.06
N TYR A 100 -5.53 -9.98 17.75
CA TYR A 100 -6.18 -11.30 17.89
C TYR A 100 -6.77 -11.83 16.58
N ARG A 101 -7.17 -10.92 15.68
CA ARG A 101 -7.43 -11.23 14.28
C ARG A 101 -6.18 -10.98 13.46
N LEU A 102 -5.17 -11.83 13.67
CA LEU A 102 -4.05 -11.91 12.75
C LEU A 102 -4.61 -11.95 11.31
N PRO A 103 -4.10 -11.10 10.40
CA PRO A 103 -4.54 -11.12 9.02
C PRO A 103 -4.43 -12.55 8.51
N ASP A 104 -5.49 -13.02 7.86
CA ASP A 104 -5.52 -14.30 7.16
C ASP A 104 -4.20 -14.49 6.37
N ALA A 105 -3.72 -15.71 6.21
CA ALA A 105 -2.46 -15.98 5.50
C ALA A 105 -2.45 -15.26 4.14
N SER A 106 -3.61 -15.17 3.48
CA SER A 106 -3.80 -14.40 2.24
C SER A 106 -3.60 -12.89 2.36
N GLU A 107 -3.95 -12.27 3.49
CA GLU A 107 -3.70 -10.85 3.75
C GLU A 107 -2.24 -10.59 4.14
N ALA A 108 -1.60 -11.54 4.85
CA ALA A 108 -0.16 -11.47 5.10
C ALA A 108 0.65 -11.59 3.80
N ILE A 109 0.27 -12.52 2.91
CA ILE A 109 0.85 -12.67 1.56
C ILE A 109 0.67 -11.38 0.77
N ARG A 110 -0.55 -10.83 0.70
CA ARG A 110 -0.81 -9.56 -0.01
C ARG A 110 0.04 -8.39 0.49
N ARG A 111 0.28 -8.29 1.80
CA ARG A 111 1.15 -7.26 2.37
C ARG A 111 2.61 -7.48 2.00
N GLN A 112 3.08 -8.72 2.03
CA GLN A 112 4.43 -9.06 1.62
C GLN A 112 4.64 -8.78 0.12
N ASP A 113 3.66 -9.11 -0.72
CA ASP A 113 3.71 -8.83 -2.15
C ASP A 113 3.81 -7.32 -2.43
N ARG A 114 3.05 -6.50 -1.69
CA ARG A 114 3.17 -5.03 -1.78
C ARG A 114 4.54 -4.52 -1.34
N ILE A 115 5.12 -5.05 -0.27
CA ILE A 115 6.47 -4.67 0.18
C ILE A 115 7.48 -5.02 -0.91
N ASN A 116 7.42 -6.25 -1.43
CA ASN A 116 8.29 -6.71 -2.51
C ASN A 116 8.15 -5.83 -3.77
N MET A 117 6.93 -5.43 -4.13
CA MET A 117 6.66 -4.53 -5.26
C MET A 117 7.33 -3.17 -5.05
N VAL A 118 7.25 -2.58 -3.85
CA VAL A 118 7.90 -1.30 -3.53
C VAL A 118 9.42 -1.42 -3.64
N ASP A 119 10.01 -2.46 -3.06
CA ASP A 119 11.45 -2.67 -3.11
C ASP A 119 11.96 -2.88 -4.55
N LYS A 120 11.24 -3.70 -5.33
CA LYS A 120 11.53 -3.92 -6.75
C LYS A 120 11.35 -2.66 -7.59
N THR A 121 10.34 -1.85 -7.29
CA THR A 121 10.13 -0.57 -7.99
C THR A 121 11.28 0.38 -7.71
N ALA A 122 11.74 0.48 -6.46
CA ALA A 122 12.89 1.31 -6.13
C ALA A 122 14.19 0.83 -6.83
N ALA A 123 14.44 -0.48 -6.88
CA ALA A 123 15.59 -1.03 -7.59
C ALA A 123 15.50 -0.78 -9.10
N PHE A 124 14.34 -1.02 -9.70
CA PHE A 124 14.05 -0.71 -11.10
C PHE A 124 14.33 0.77 -11.44
N GLU A 125 13.79 1.71 -10.64
CA GLU A 125 14.00 3.14 -10.90
C GLU A 125 15.48 3.54 -10.81
N GLN A 126 16.26 2.90 -9.92
CA GLN A 126 17.70 3.13 -9.81
C GLN A 126 18.47 2.60 -11.03
N GLU A 127 18.16 1.38 -11.48
CA GLU A 127 18.81 0.78 -12.66
C GLU A 127 18.50 1.56 -13.94
N VAL A 128 17.24 1.96 -14.15
CA VAL A 128 16.83 2.80 -15.29
C VAL A 128 17.60 4.12 -15.30
N MET A 129 17.83 4.73 -14.13
CA MET A 129 18.57 5.98 -14.04
C MET A 129 20.07 5.79 -14.28
N ALA A 130 20.63 4.62 -13.96
CA ALA A 130 22.00 4.26 -14.26
C ALA A 130 22.20 4.00 -15.77
N ASN A 131 21.24 3.32 -16.41
CA ASN A 131 21.26 2.94 -17.82
C ASN A 131 20.48 3.92 -18.72
N PHE A 132 20.24 5.14 -18.23
CA PHE A 132 19.37 6.11 -18.90
C PHE A 132 19.75 6.33 -20.37
N ASP A 133 21.04 6.50 -20.65
CA ASP A 133 21.54 6.79 -21.99
C ASP A 133 21.39 5.58 -22.94
N GLU A 134 21.42 4.35 -22.42
CA GLU A 134 21.22 3.13 -23.19
C GLU A 134 19.75 2.94 -23.58
N ILE A 135 18.83 3.20 -22.64
CA ILE A 135 17.39 3.04 -22.85
C ILE A 135 16.83 4.12 -23.79
N PHE A 136 17.23 5.38 -23.57
CA PHE A 136 16.64 6.54 -24.24
C PHE A 136 17.48 7.08 -25.40
N GLY A 137 18.79 6.83 -25.40
CA GLY A 137 19.71 7.40 -26.40
C GLY A 137 19.73 8.93 -26.42
N ASN A 138 20.43 9.50 -27.40
CA ASN A 138 20.45 10.95 -27.66
C ASN A 138 19.76 11.28 -28.98
N GLU A 139 18.49 10.91 -29.09
CA GLU A 139 17.70 11.05 -30.32
C GLU A 139 17.06 12.45 -30.45
N LEU A 140 17.84 13.43 -30.91
CA LEU A 140 17.43 14.85 -30.94
C LEU A 140 16.07 15.12 -31.60
N TYR A 141 15.75 14.40 -32.67
CA TYR A 141 14.51 14.54 -33.45
C TYR A 141 13.35 13.67 -32.95
N VAL A 142 13.50 12.94 -31.85
CA VAL A 142 12.39 12.14 -31.31
C VAL A 142 11.55 12.96 -30.33
N ASN A 143 10.24 12.97 -30.54
CA ASN A 143 9.30 13.55 -29.60
C ASN A 143 9.06 12.57 -28.46
N MET A 144 9.84 12.70 -27.38
CA MET A 144 9.77 11.82 -26.21
C MET A 144 8.52 12.14 -25.36
N THR A 145 7.41 11.50 -25.70
CA THR A 145 6.14 11.57 -24.96
C THR A 145 6.15 10.64 -23.75
N GLU A 146 5.28 10.89 -22.77
CA GLU A 146 5.13 10.00 -21.60
C GLU A 146 4.76 8.56 -22.02
N SER A 147 3.96 8.40 -23.08
CA SER A 147 3.59 7.09 -23.62
C SER A 147 4.80 6.36 -24.24
N LEU A 148 5.66 7.07 -24.96
CA LEU A 148 6.86 6.49 -25.56
C LEU A 148 7.89 6.10 -24.50
N ILE A 149 8.00 6.90 -23.44
CA ILE A 149 8.83 6.55 -22.27
C ILE A 149 8.32 5.26 -21.64
N GLN A 150 7.01 5.14 -21.42
CA GLN A 150 6.43 3.91 -20.88
C GLN A 150 6.69 2.70 -21.79
N GLU A 151 6.54 2.85 -23.10
CA GLU A 151 6.83 1.78 -24.08
C GLU A 151 8.30 1.34 -24.02
N LYS A 152 9.23 2.29 -23.99
CA LYS A 152 10.67 2.00 -23.83
C LYS A 152 10.98 1.29 -22.53
N LEU A 153 10.38 1.72 -21.42
CA LEU A 153 10.55 1.06 -20.11
C LEU A 153 9.95 -0.35 -20.09
N GLN A 154 8.81 -0.58 -20.74
CA GLN A 154 8.18 -1.90 -20.83
C GLN A 154 9.02 -2.89 -21.66
N GLY A 155 9.76 -2.39 -22.64
CA GLY A 155 10.67 -3.18 -23.47
C GLY A 155 12.09 -3.32 -22.93
N SER A 156 12.39 -2.79 -21.74
CA SER A 156 13.75 -2.72 -21.21
C SER A 156 14.15 -3.97 -20.41
N ASP A 157 15.46 -4.22 -20.29
CA ASP A 157 15.96 -5.34 -19.50
C ASP A 157 15.81 -5.09 -17.99
N GLU A 158 15.74 -3.83 -17.57
CA GLU A 158 15.57 -3.41 -16.18
C GLU A 158 14.21 -3.83 -15.62
N ILE A 159 13.12 -3.68 -16.38
CA ILE A 159 11.79 -4.10 -15.91
C ILE A 159 11.70 -5.63 -15.86
N THR A 160 12.40 -6.32 -16.77
CA THR A 160 12.47 -7.78 -16.80
C THR A 160 13.25 -8.32 -15.60
N SER A 161 14.39 -7.69 -15.28
CA SER A 161 15.22 -8.02 -14.12
C SER A 161 14.51 -7.76 -12.79
N ASN A 162 13.63 -6.76 -12.75
CA ASN A 162 12.83 -6.40 -11.59
C ASN A 162 11.37 -6.86 -11.70
N SER A 163 11.16 -8.12 -12.10
CA SER A 163 9.81 -8.70 -12.28
C SER A 163 8.86 -8.42 -11.11
N GLY A 164 7.83 -7.60 -11.33
CA GLY A 164 6.88 -7.15 -10.30
C GLY A 164 7.09 -5.73 -9.78
N ALA A 165 8.02 -4.96 -10.37
CA ALA A 165 8.06 -3.51 -10.23
C ALA A 165 6.90 -2.84 -10.98
N GLU A 166 6.54 -1.62 -10.57
CA GLU A 166 5.51 -0.80 -11.20
C GLU A 166 6.12 0.44 -11.84
N ILE A 167 5.74 0.76 -13.08
CA ILE A 167 6.15 2.01 -13.74
C ILE A 167 5.27 3.14 -13.22
N THR A 168 5.80 3.95 -12.32
CA THR A 168 5.04 5.05 -11.71
C THR A 168 4.93 6.26 -12.64
N ALA A 169 3.77 6.93 -12.64
CA ALA A 169 3.57 8.14 -13.43
C ALA A 169 4.52 9.29 -13.03
N SER A 170 4.88 9.37 -11.74
CA SER A 170 5.89 10.32 -11.24
C SER A 170 7.26 10.07 -11.86
N PHE A 171 7.68 8.80 -11.95
CA PHE A 171 8.97 8.46 -12.51
C PHE A 171 9.06 8.74 -14.00
N VAL A 172 7.99 8.44 -14.75
CA VAL A 172 7.88 8.79 -16.19
C VAL A 172 8.07 10.30 -16.41
N LYS A 173 7.48 11.14 -15.55
CA LYS A 173 7.66 12.61 -15.61
C LYS A 173 9.10 13.04 -15.31
N THR A 174 9.74 12.40 -14.34
CA THR A 174 11.16 12.63 -14.01
C THR A 174 12.05 12.30 -15.20
N LEU A 175 11.85 11.13 -15.83
CA LEU A 175 12.60 10.71 -17.01
C LEU A 175 12.37 11.65 -18.19
N LYS A 176 11.12 12.07 -18.43
CA LYS A 176 10.81 13.06 -19.46
C LYS A 176 11.58 14.36 -19.26
N THR A 177 11.56 14.88 -18.03
CA THR A 177 12.26 16.12 -17.68
C THR A 177 13.77 15.96 -17.91
N ARG A 178 14.35 14.84 -17.48
CA ARG A 178 15.77 14.53 -17.70
C ARG A 178 16.11 14.45 -19.19
N TYR A 179 15.29 13.79 -19.99
CA TYR A 179 15.48 13.68 -21.43
C TYR A 179 15.41 15.05 -22.10
N ASP A 180 14.41 15.86 -21.77
CA ASP A 180 14.24 17.20 -22.34
C ASP A 180 15.47 18.08 -22.04
N ILE A 181 16.05 17.98 -20.82
CA ILE A 181 17.31 18.67 -20.46
C ILE A 181 18.49 18.14 -21.28
N LEU A 182 18.62 16.82 -21.47
CA LEU A 182 19.73 16.21 -22.20
C LEU A 182 19.82 16.71 -23.65
N VAL A 183 18.67 16.85 -24.33
CA VAL A 183 18.61 17.22 -25.74
C VAL A 183 18.46 18.72 -25.98
N GLU A 184 18.23 19.53 -24.94
CA GLU A 184 17.85 20.94 -25.06
C GLU A 184 18.88 21.77 -25.85
N GLU A 185 20.14 21.69 -25.45
CA GLU A 185 21.20 22.53 -26.02
C GLU A 185 21.39 22.23 -27.52
N TRP A 186 21.39 20.96 -27.89
CA TRP A 186 21.46 20.50 -29.27
C TRP A 186 20.24 20.94 -30.09
N ARG A 187 19.05 20.93 -29.49
CA ARG A 187 17.83 21.45 -30.14
C ARG A 187 17.87 22.96 -30.33
N ILE A 188 18.47 23.71 -29.39
CA ILE A 188 18.73 25.15 -29.54
C ILE A 188 19.69 25.38 -30.71
N ASP A 189 20.76 24.59 -30.83
CA ASP A 189 21.71 24.69 -31.95
C ASP A 189 21.02 24.42 -33.29
N ILE A 190 20.21 23.37 -33.40
CA ILE A 190 19.45 23.07 -34.62
C ILE A 190 18.54 24.25 -34.99
N LEU A 191 17.80 24.80 -34.02
CA LEU A 191 16.91 25.93 -34.27
C LEU A 191 17.68 27.21 -34.65
N TYR A 192 18.87 27.42 -34.08
CA TYR A 192 19.77 28.51 -34.43
C TYR A 192 20.27 28.38 -35.87
N GLU A 193 20.77 27.22 -36.26
CA GLU A 193 21.27 26.94 -37.62
C GLU A 193 20.16 27.10 -38.67
N LEU A 194 18.92 26.74 -38.34
CA LEU A 194 17.77 27.00 -39.22
C LEU A 194 17.41 28.49 -39.27
N ALA A 195 17.49 29.20 -38.14
CA ALA A 195 17.13 30.62 -38.08
C ALA A 195 18.07 31.49 -38.92
N ILE A 196 19.38 31.23 -38.89
CA ILE A 196 20.37 32.04 -39.60
C ILE A 196 20.34 31.87 -41.14
N GLN A 197 19.52 30.96 -41.66
CA GLN A 197 19.30 30.78 -43.09
C GLN A 197 18.39 31.86 -43.68
N GLU A 198 17.43 32.36 -42.90
CA GLU A 198 16.40 33.30 -43.36
C GLU A 198 16.36 34.61 -42.56
N TYR A 199 16.96 34.63 -41.36
CA TYR A 199 16.86 35.75 -40.43
C TYR A 199 18.24 36.23 -39.95
N ASP A 200 18.29 37.49 -39.56
CA ASP A 200 19.43 38.16 -38.95
C ASP A 200 19.02 38.89 -37.66
N HIS A 201 19.96 39.62 -37.04
CA HIS A 201 19.75 40.34 -35.79
C HIS A 201 18.71 41.48 -35.90
N THR A 202 18.32 41.90 -37.11
CA THR A 202 17.37 43.00 -37.33
C THR A 202 15.94 42.51 -37.49
N ASN A 203 15.72 41.28 -37.96
CA ASN A 203 14.41 40.76 -38.33
C ASN A 203 13.99 39.49 -37.56
N ILE A 204 14.87 38.90 -36.74
CA ILE A 204 14.52 37.73 -35.95
C ILE A 204 13.49 38.06 -34.85
N SER A 205 12.46 37.24 -34.73
CA SER A 205 11.41 37.40 -33.72
C SER A 205 10.97 36.07 -33.15
N LYS A 206 10.22 36.11 -32.04
CA LYS A 206 9.57 34.91 -31.47
C LYS A 206 8.68 34.20 -32.50
N HIS A 207 7.99 34.96 -33.34
CA HIS A 207 7.13 34.40 -34.38
C HIS A 207 7.95 33.65 -35.44
N ALA A 208 9.12 34.19 -35.83
CA ALA A 208 10.02 33.55 -36.78
C ALA A 208 10.47 32.17 -36.29
N ILE A 209 10.95 32.05 -35.04
CA ILE A 209 11.38 30.76 -34.47
C ILE A 209 10.22 29.75 -34.40
N ILE A 210 9.02 30.20 -34.04
CA ILE A 210 7.83 29.33 -34.03
C ILE A 210 7.52 28.85 -35.45
N GLN A 211 7.61 29.73 -36.44
CA GLN A 211 7.32 29.39 -37.84
C GLN A 211 8.34 28.40 -38.38
N ILE A 212 9.64 28.64 -38.19
CA ILE A 212 10.73 27.71 -38.51
C ILE A 212 10.46 26.32 -37.91
N SER A 213 10.06 26.27 -36.64
CA SER A 213 9.77 25.00 -35.97
C SER A 213 8.58 24.24 -36.57
N LYS A 214 7.58 24.96 -37.10
CA LYS A 214 6.42 24.37 -37.79
C LYS A 214 6.80 23.89 -39.18
N ASP A 215 7.51 24.72 -39.93
CA ASP A 215 7.90 24.42 -41.31
C ASP A 215 8.82 23.20 -41.38
N ASN A 216 9.70 23.05 -40.39
CA ASN A 216 10.58 21.89 -40.24
C ASN A 216 9.94 20.73 -39.44
N ARG A 217 8.66 20.84 -39.03
CA ARG A 217 7.93 19.83 -38.23
C ARG A 217 8.55 19.50 -36.87
N ILE A 218 9.43 20.36 -36.34
CA ILE A 218 10.13 20.22 -35.04
C ILE A 218 9.53 21.07 -33.91
N HIS A 219 8.27 21.48 -34.02
CA HIS A 219 7.56 22.28 -33.02
C HIS A 219 7.51 21.69 -31.60
N TYR A 220 7.80 20.40 -31.42
CA TYR A 220 7.94 19.76 -30.11
C TYR A 220 9.26 20.13 -29.42
N PHE A 221 10.27 20.63 -30.15
CA PHE A 221 11.52 21.14 -29.56
C PHE A 221 11.24 22.27 -28.56
N ILE A 222 10.18 23.05 -28.78
CA ILE A 222 9.81 24.22 -27.98
C ILE A 222 8.62 23.98 -27.05
N HIS A 223 8.10 22.75 -26.93
CA HIS A 223 6.88 22.47 -26.16
C HIS A 223 7.05 22.57 -24.64
N GLY A 224 8.24 22.20 -24.12
CA GLY A 224 8.49 22.17 -22.67
C GLY A 224 8.75 23.55 -22.05
N ASP A 225 9.61 24.35 -22.68
CA ASP A 225 9.98 25.69 -22.20
C ASP A 225 10.14 26.66 -23.37
N LYS A 226 9.01 26.95 -24.02
CA LYS A 226 8.95 27.72 -25.26
C LYS A 226 9.68 29.05 -25.16
N ASP A 227 9.44 29.79 -24.08
CA ASP A 227 9.97 31.14 -23.94
C ASP A 227 11.47 31.13 -23.67
N ARG A 228 11.97 30.18 -22.87
CA ARG A 228 13.40 30.02 -22.63
C ARG A 228 14.14 29.64 -23.89
N ILE A 229 13.68 28.60 -24.60
CA ILE A 229 14.34 28.07 -25.80
C ILE A 229 14.35 29.14 -26.90
N VAL A 230 13.20 29.79 -27.16
CA VAL A 230 13.14 30.85 -28.17
C VAL A 230 14.06 32.01 -27.82
N LYS A 231 14.09 32.44 -26.54
CA LYS A 231 14.99 33.51 -26.09
C LYS A 231 16.46 33.12 -26.24
N ALA A 232 16.81 31.86 -25.97
CA ALA A 232 18.17 31.35 -26.15
C ALA A 232 18.60 31.42 -27.63
N VAL A 233 17.76 30.98 -28.55
CA VAL A 233 18.02 31.05 -29.99
C VAL A 233 18.18 32.50 -30.47
N ILE A 234 17.24 33.39 -30.12
CA ILE A 234 17.32 34.81 -30.50
C ILE A 234 18.60 35.47 -29.96
N ASN A 235 18.97 35.17 -28.71
CA ASN A 235 20.20 35.69 -28.12
C ASN A 235 21.46 35.18 -28.85
N ARG A 236 21.46 33.96 -29.41
CA ARG A 236 22.57 33.47 -30.25
C ARG A 236 22.63 34.21 -31.58
N VAL A 237 21.49 34.41 -32.24
CA VAL A 237 21.40 35.19 -33.50
C VAL A 237 21.88 36.63 -33.29
N ASN A 238 21.49 37.29 -32.20
CA ASN A 238 21.86 38.68 -31.91
C ASN A 238 23.32 38.87 -31.48
N LYS A 239 24.03 37.81 -31.13
CA LYS A 239 25.46 37.85 -30.78
C LYS A 239 26.39 37.67 -31.98
N ARG A 240 25.83 37.31 -33.13
CA ARG A 240 26.53 37.22 -34.41
C ARG A 240 26.80 38.62 -34.96
#